data_AF-A0A853LH29-F1
#
_entry.id   AF-A0A853LH29-F1
#
_cell.length_a   1.000
_cell.length_b   1.000
_cell.length_c   1.000
_cell.angle_alpha   90.00
_cell.angle_beta   90.00
_cell.angle_gamma   90.00
#
_symmetry.space_group_name_H-M   'P 1'
#
loop_
_entity.id
_entity.type
_entity.pdbx_description
1 polymer ?
#
loop_
_entity_poly.entity_id
_entity_poly.type
_entity_poly.pdbx_seq_one_letter_code
_entity_poly.pdbx_strand_id
1 'polypeptide(L)'
;MTVAKLYGGNQAAWAAFDPITVMTRHGRYTGLSGWFDVPGSGDAHSLAEQGNPTLAGSDPNANPEGQDAAARALCAAATANGISCAVVTQPGKHDWPFAAEAFTAALPWLAGTLGTPSVEPVPLPHGG
;
A
#
# COMPACT_ATOMS: atom_id res chain seq x y z
N MET A 1 17.54 -9.43 3.62
CA MET A 1 17.09 -10.71 4.22
C MET A 1 16.85 -11.72 3.09
N THR A 2 17.13 -13.02 3.24
CA THR A 2 17.02 -14.00 2.12
C THR A 2 16.22 -15.24 2.49
N VAL A 3 15.67 -15.93 1.48
CA VAL A 3 14.98 -17.23 1.65
C VAL A 3 15.89 -18.27 2.28
N ALA A 4 17.18 -18.28 1.92
CA ALA A 4 18.18 -19.17 2.53
C ALA A 4 18.25 -18.97 4.05
N LYS A 5 18.27 -17.73 4.52
CA LYS A 5 18.41 -17.40 5.94
C LYS A 5 17.14 -17.68 6.76
N LEU A 6 15.96 -17.41 6.20
CA LEU A 6 14.69 -17.52 6.94
C LEU A 6 14.01 -18.87 6.80
N TYR A 7 14.15 -19.51 5.66
CA TYR A 7 13.42 -20.73 5.30
C TYR A 7 14.36 -21.89 4.98
N GLY A 8 15.67 -21.76 5.27
CA GLY A 8 16.65 -22.80 4.94
C GLY A 8 16.76 -23.09 3.45
N GLY A 9 16.38 -22.13 2.60
CA GLY A 9 16.33 -22.31 1.14
C GLY A 9 15.03 -22.96 0.64
N ASN A 10 14.08 -23.28 1.53
CA ASN A 10 12.80 -23.86 1.15
C ASN A 10 11.88 -22.82 0.50
N GLN A 11 11.82 -22.86 -0.84
CA GLN A 11 10.98 -21.97 -1.63
C GLN A 11 9.48 -22.19 -1.40
N ALA A 12 9.05 -23.42 -1.14
CA ALA A 12 7.64 -23.71 -0.87
C ALA A 12 7.19 -23.11 0.47
N ALA A 13 8.07 -23.12 1.47
CA ALA A 13 7.82 -22.49 2.76
C ALA A 13 7.74 -20.96 2.61
N TRP A 14 8.66 -20.34 1.86
CA TRP A 14 8.58 -18.90 1.56
C TRP A 14 7.29 -18.55 0.80
N ALA A 15 6.95 -19.31 -0.24
CA ALA A 15 5.76 -19.11 -1.07
C ALA A 15 4.43 -19.27 -0.30
N ALA A 16 4.43 -19.86 0.89
CA ALA A 16 3.26 -19.91 1.76
C ALA A 16 2.99 -18.58 2.50
N PHE A 17 3.99 -17.68 2.56
CA PHE A 17 3.91 -16.40 3.26
C PHE A 17 4.18 -15.19 2.35
N ASP A 18 4.65 -15.38 1.12
CA ASP A 18 4.74 -14.33 0.12
C ASP A 18 3.33 -13.84 -0.28
N PRO A 19 2.96 -12.58 -0.02
CA PRO A 19 1.57 -12.12 -0.19
C PRO A 19 1.07 -12.22 -1.63
N ILE A 20 1.93 -11.96 -2.62
CA ILE A 20 1.55 -12.04 -4.03
C ILE A 20 1.26 -13.49 -4.42
N THR A 21 2.12 -14.42 -3.99
CA THR A 21 1.91 -15.86 -4.21
C THR A 21 0.63 -16.34 -3.53
N VAL A 22 0.36 -15.90 -2.30
CA VAL A 22 -0.86 -16.23 -1.55
C VAL A 22 -2.11 -15.73 -2.28
N MET A 23 -2.15 -14.45 -2.66
CA MET A 23 -3.29 -13.86 -3.37
C MET A 23 -3.55 -14.58 -4.70
N THR A 24 -2.50 -14.82 -5.48
CA THR A 24 -2.61 -15.48 -6.79
C THR A 24 -3.08 -16.93 -6.67
N ARG A 25 -2.59 -17.67 -5.65
CA ARG A 25 -2.96 -19.07 -5.45
C ARG A 25 -4.40 -19.24 -4.98
N HIS A 26 -4.90 -18.32 -4.15
CA HIS A 26 -6.27 -18.37 -3.67
C HIS A 26 -7.29 -18.15 -4.80
N GLY A 27 -6.95 -17.32 -5.79
CA GLY A 27 -7.86 -16.92 -6.85
C GLY A 27 -8.75 -15.76 -6.42
N ARG A 28 -9.96 -15.66 -6.97
CA ARG A 28 -10.83 -14.50 -6.74
C ARG A 28 -11.28 -14.38 -5.28
N TYR A 29 -11.10 -13.20 -4.71
CA TYR A 29 -11.63 -12.79 -3.42
C TYR A 29 -12.95 -12.03 -3.59
N THR A 30 -13.74 -12.00 -2.53
CA THR A 30 -14.99 -11.25 -2.44
C THR A 30 -15.09 -10.57 -1.08
N GLY A 31 -15.57 -9.34 -1.05
CA GLY A 31 -15.75 -8.60 0.21
C GLY A 31 -14.45 -8.20 0.91
N LEU A 32 -13.32 -8.16 0.17
CA LEU A 32 -12.04 -7.69 0.68
C LEU A 32 -11.63 -6.39 0.00
N SER A 33 -11.06 -5.50 0.81
CA SER A 33 -10.54 -4.20 0.40
C SER A 33 -9.19 -3.95 1.11
N GLY A 34 -8.28 -3.22 0.47
CA GLY A 34 -6.96 -2.92 1.00
C GLY A 34 -6.58 -1.45 0.90
N TRP A 35 -5.83 -0.97 1.89
CA TRP A 35 -5.20 0.36 1.90
C TRP A 35 -3.71 0.18 2.18
N PHE A 36 -2.87 0.73 1.32
CA PHE A 36 -1.43 0.80 1.51
C PHE A 36 -1.00 2.25 1.64
N ASP A 37 -0.45 2.61 2.78
CA ASP A 37 0.10 3.95 3.00
C ASP A 37 1.62 3.92 2.88
N VAL A 38 2.18 4.86 2.11
CA VAL A 38 3.62 4.93 1.87
C VAL A 38 4.15 6.33 2.14
N PRO A 39 5.26 6.46 2.90
CA PRO A 39 5.93 7.74 3.05
C PRO A 39 6.55 8.14 1.71
N GLY A 40 6.37 9.39 1.33
CA GLY A 40 6.98 9.98 0.14
C GLY A 40 7.07 11.49 0.26
N SER A 41 7.78 12.12 -0.66
CA SER A 41 7.53 13.54 -0.96
C SER A 41 6.11 13.56 -1.50
N GLY A 42 5.17 14.05 -0.68
CA GLY A 42 3.77 14.01 -1.04
C GLY A 42 3.52 14.89 -2.25
N ASP A 43 3.40 14.27 -3.42
CA ASP A 43 2.75 14.88 -4.56
C ASP A 43 1.69 13.90 -5.05
N ALA A 44 0.45 14.15 -4.61
CA ALA A 44 -0.70 13.74 -5.39
C ALA A 44 -0.51 14.38 -6.76
N HIS A 45 -0.09 13.59 -7.74
CA HIS A 45 0.26 14.00 -9.10
C HIS A 45 -0.54 15.23 -9.54
N SER A 46 0.01 16.42 -9.32
CA SER A 46 -0.59 17.63 -9.85
C SER A 46 -0.36 17.53 -11.35
N LEU A 47 -1.41 17.74 -12.14
CA LEU A 47 -1.30 17.78 -13.60
C LEU A 47 -0.24 18.81 -14.08
N ALA A 48 0.23 19.69 -13.19
CA ALA A 48 1.35 20.60 -13.41
C ALA A 48 2.75 19.93 -13.44
N GLU A 49 2.96 18.78 -12.79
CA GLU A 49 4.27 18.12 -12.72
C GLU A 49 4.63 17.28 -13.96
N GLN A 50 3.64 16.93 -14.79
CA GLN A 50 3.89 16.32 -16.11
C GLN A 50 4.69 17.24 -17.05
N GLY A 51 4.86 18.51 -16.69
CA GLY A 51 5.59 19.51 -17.47
C GLY A 51 7.05 19.76 -17.06
N ASN A 52 7.51 19.35 -15.87
CA ASN A 52 8.88 19.67 -15.40
C ASN A 52 9.43 18.65 -14.39
N PRO A 53 10.27 17.68 -14.82
CA PRO A 53 10.78 16.60 -13.96
C PRO A 53 11.87 17.02 -12.95
N THR A 54 12.20 18.32 -12.86
CA THR A 54 13.25 18.83 -11.96
C THR A 54 12.72 19.39 -10.64
N LEU A 55 11.40 19.36 -10.39
CA LEU A 55 10.80 19.86 -9.15
C LEU A 55 10.46 18.76 -8.13
N ALA A 56 10.50 17.48 -8.51
CA ALA A 56 10.34 16.36 -7.60
C ALA A 56 11.60 16.20 -6.74
N GLY A 57 11.65 16.95 -5.63
CA GLY A 57 12.64 16.75 -4.57
C GLY A 57 12.33 15.46 -3.80
N SER A 58 12.54 14.30 -4.43
CA SER A 58 12.39 13.02 -3.75
C SER A 58 13.46 12.88 -2.67
N ASP A 59 13.08 13.03 -1.40
CA ASP A 59 13.94 12.68 -0.26
C ASP A 59 14.25 11.18 -0.34
N PRO A 60 15.51 10.78 -0.62
CA PRO A 60 15.88 9.37 -0.75
C PRO A 60 15.71 8.59 0.55
N ASN A 61 15.57 9.27 1.70
CA ASN A 61 15.33 8.65 3.00
C ASN A 61 13.84 8.48 3.33
N ALA A 62 12.92 9.07 2.56
CA ALA A 62 11.49 8.91 2.79
C ALA A 62 11.08 7.45 2.57
N ASN A 63 11.65 6.81 1.54
CA ASN A 63 11.34 5.45 1.14
C ASN A 63 12.61 4.66 0.75
N PRO A 64 13.48 4.34 1.73
CA PRO A 64 14.78 3.71 1.47
C PRO A 64 14.68 2.23 1.06
N GLU A 65 13.51 1.61 1.20
CA GLU A 65 13.28 0.17 0.96
C GLU A 65 12.37 -0.13 -0.24
N GLY A 66 11.91 0.89 -0.99
CA GLY A 66 11.03 0.69 -2.15
C GLY A 66 9.59 0.29 -1.78
N GLN A 67 9.09 0.80 -0.65
CA GLN A 67 7.75 0.58 -0.09
C GLN A 67 6.65 0.99 -1.07
N ASP A 68 6.86 2.07 -1.83
CA ASP A 68 5.98 2.50 -2.92
C ASP A 68 5.83 1.44 -4.03
N ALA A 69 6.94 0.87 -4.48
CA ALA A 69 6.95 -0.20 -5.49
C ALA A 69 6.30 -1.47 -4.95
N ALA A 70 6.57 -1.81 -3.69
CA ALA A 70 5.93 -2.94 -3.00
C ALA A 70 4.42 -2.74 -2.87
N ALA A 71 3.96 -1.57 -2.42
CA ALA A 71 2.55 -1.22 -2.28
C ALA A 71 1.81 -1.29 -3.63
N ARG A 72 2.39 -0.73 -4.69
CA ARG A 72 1.82 -0.81 -6.05
C ARG A 72 1.76 -2.26 -6.56
N ALA A 73 2.80 -3.06 -6.35
CA ALA A 73 2.82 -4.47 -6.75
C ALA A 73 1.76 -5.29 -6.01
N LEU A 74 1.61 -5.07 -4.70
CA LEU A 74 0.58 -5.71 -3.89
C LEU A 74 -0.82 -5.28 -4.32
N CYS A 75 -1.03 -3.98 -4.57
CA CYS A 75 -2.30 -3.44 -5.05
C CYS A 75 -2.69 -4.00 -6.43
N ALA A 76 -1.74 -4.11 -7.36
CA ALA A 76 -1.95 -4.72 -8.67
C ALA A 76 -2.31 -6.22 -8.55
N ALA A 77 -1.61 -6.97 -7.71
CA ALA A 77 -1.93 -8.38 -7.45
C ALA A 77 -3.30 -8.54 -6.77
N ALA A 78 -3.64 -7.65 -5.83
CA ALA A 78 -4.91 -7.62 -5.12
C ALA A 78 -6.08 -7.38 -6.09
N THR A 79 -5.98 -6.32 -6.90
CA THR A 79 -7.02 -5.95 -7.89
C THR A 79 -7.21 -7.01 -8.96
N ALA A 80 -6.12 -7.62 -9.46
CA ALA A 80 -6.20 -8.75 -10.39
C ALA A 80 -6.96 -9.96 -9.82
N ASN A 81 -6.98 -10.11 -8.49
CA ASN A 81 -7.67 -11.19 -7.77
C ASN A 81 -8.96 -10.73 -7.08
N GLY A 82 -9.53 -9.57 -7.44
CA GLY A 82 -10.86 -9.13 -6.96
C GLY A 82 -10.87 -8.44 -5.59
N ILE A 83 -9.72 -8.00 -5.09
CA ILE A 83 -9.61 -7.16 -3.89
C ILE A 83 -9.50 -5.69 -4.35
N SER A 84 -10.46 -4.85 -3.95
CA SER A 84 -10.35 -3.41 -4.20
C SER A 84 -9.21 -2.83 -3.38
N CYS A 85 -8.40 -1.93 -3.93
CA CYS A 85 -7.21 -1.43 -3.24
C CYS A 85 -6.95 0.05 -3.55
N ALA A 86 -6.38 0.76 -2.56
CA ALA A 86 -5.77 2.07 -2.72
C ALA A 86 -4.30 2.06 -2.26
N VAL A 87 -3.43 2.76 -3.00
CA VAL A 87 -2.11 3.18 -2.52
C VAL A 87 -2.19 4.68 -2.26
N VAL A 88 -1.83 5.10 -1.05
CA VAL A 88 -1.85 6.49 -0.60
C VAL A 88 -0.45 6.90 -0.22
N THR A 89 0.03 7.99 -0.81
CA THR A 89 1.35 8.55 -0.50
C THR A 89 1.17 9.77 0.39
N GLN A 90 1.87 9.80 1.52
CA GLN A 90 1.82 10.92 2.46
C GLN A 90 3.22 11.43 2.79
N PRO A 91 3.37 12.73 3.08
CA PRO A 91 4.62 13.29 3.59
C PRO A 91 5.11 12.55 4.84
N GLY A 92 6.40 12.24 4.89
CA GLY A 92 7.02 11.64 6.07
C GLY A 92 8.14 10.68 5.74
N LYS A 93 8.46 9.83 6.72
CA LYS A 93 9.46 8.76 6.61
C LYS A 93 8.90 7.50 7.24
N HIS A 94 9.58 6.38 7.03
CA HIS A 94 9.13 5.10 7.61
C HIS A 94 9.39 5.02 9.13
N ASP A 95 8.56 5.71 9.92
CA ASP A 95 8.65 5.75 11.38
C ASP A 95 7.28 5.75 12.08
N TRP A 96 7.30 5.71 13.41
CA TRP A 96 6.09 5.65 14.24
C TRP A 96 5.18 6.88 14.14
N PRO A 97 5.71 8.13 14.15
CA PRO A 97 4.91 9.31 13.88
C PRO A 97 4.16 9.23 12.55
N PHE A 98 4.84 8.89 11.45
CA PHE A 98 4.18 8.70 10.16
C PHE A 98 3.09 7.63 10.23
N ALA A 99 3.35 6.48 10.86
CA ALA A 99 2.35 5.42 10.99
C ALA A 99 1.09 5.88 11.75
N ALA A 100 1.22 6.74 12.75
CA ALA A 100 0.08 7.30 13.48
C ALA A 100 -0.74 8.27 12.62
N GLU A 101 -0.08 9.12 11.83
CA GLU A 101 -0.74 10.03 10.89
C GLU A 101 -1.42 9.27 9.76
N ALA A 102 -0.73 8.29 9.16
CA ALA A 102 -1.28 7.40 8.14
C ALA A 102 -2.51 6.64 8.63
N PHE A 103 -2.48 6.10 9.85
CA PHE A 103 -3.64 5.44 10.45
C PHE A 103 -4.80 6.42 10.67
N THR A 104 -4.51 7.64 11.11
CA THR A 104 -5.52 8.69 11.28
C THR A 104 -6.19 9.03 9.95
N ALA A 105 -5.42 9.12 8.86
CA ALA A 105 -5.93 9.37 7.51
C ALA A 105 -6.82 8.25 6.98
N ALA A 106 -6.46 6.98 7.26
CA ALA A 106 -7.23 5.81 6.84
C ALA A 106 -8.48 5.55 7.69
N LEU A 107 -8.56 6.12 8.90
CA LEU A 107 -9.58 5.78 9.89
C LEU A 107 -11.03 5.96 9.42
N PRO A 108 -11.42 7.06 8.73
CA PRO A 108 -12.80 7.21 8.24
C PRO A 108 -13.20 6.12 7.24
N TRP A 109 -12.29 5.76 6.31
CA TRP A 109 -12.50 4.68 5.36
C TRP A 109 -12.60 3.32 6.06
N LEU A 110 -11.69 3.04 7.00
CA LEU A 110 -11.68 1.78 7.75
C LEU A 110 -12.97 1.62 8.56
N ALA A 111 -13.37 2.67 9.29
CA ALA A 111 -14.57 2.65 10.11
C ALA A 111 -15.84 2.43 9.28
N GLY A 112 -15.95 3.08 8.12
CA GLY A 112 -17.04 2.86 7.16
C GLY A 112 -17.03 1.44 6.56
N THR A 113 -15.85 0.93 6.19
CA THR A 113 -15.69 -0.42 5.63
C THR A 113 -16.06 -1.52 6.63
N LEU A 114 -15.76 -1.32 7.91
CA LEU A 114 -16.13 -2.23 8.99
C LEU A 114 -17.60 -2.12 9.41
N GLY A 115 -18.36 -1.15 8.89
CA GLY A 115 -19.75 -0.92 9.27
C GLY A 115 -19.90 -0.38 10.69
N THR A 116 -18.97 0.45 11.14
CA THR A 116 -19.05 1.11 12.47
C THR A 116 -20.37 1.90 12.57
N PRO A 117 -21.18 1.72 13.63
CA PRO A 117 -22.44 2.44 13.78
C PRO A 117 -22.26 3.95 13.68
N SER A 118 -23.18 4.60 12.96
CA SER A 118 -23.21 6.06 12.75
C SER A 118 -22.03 6.63 11.96
N VAL A 119 -21.22 5.79 11.30
CA VAL A 119 -20.19 6.23 10.36
C VAL A 119 -20.71 6.04 8.94
N GLU A 120 -20.75 7.12 8.17
CA GLU A 120 -21.09 7.06 6.75
C GLU A 120 -19.96 6.36 5.96
N PRO A 121 -20.28 5.45 5.02
CA PRO A 121 -19.27 4.80 4.20
C PRO A 121 -18.49 5.81 3.35
N VAL A 122 -17.16 5.81 3.50
CA VAL A 122 -16.24 6.57 2.65
C VAL A 122 -15.63 5.60 1.64
N PRO A 123 -15.62 5.91 0.32
CA PRO A 123 -15.00 5.05 -0.67
C PRO A 123 -13.48 4.98 -0.45
N LEU A 124 -12.86 3.89 -0.94
CA LEU A 124 -11.41 3.86 -1.08
C LEU A 124 -10.96 5.06 -1.94
N PRO A 125 -9.86 5.74 -1.58
CA PRO A 125 -9.25 6.72 -2.46
C PRO A 125 -8.89 6.05 -3.78
N HIS A 126 -9.11 6.74 -4.89
CA HIS A 126 -8.58 6.28 -6.17
C HIS A 126 -7.07 6.51 -6.13
N GLY A 127 -6.30 5.42 -6.08
CA GLY A 127 -4.86 5.48 -6.32
C GLY A 127 -4.64 5.95 -7.77
N GLY A 128 -3.83 6.99 -7.93
CA GLY A 128 -3.30 7.39 -9.24
C GLY A 128 -2.28 6.39 -9.77
#